data_AF-A0A926CKY8-F1
#
_entry.id   AF-A0A926CKY8-F1
#
_cell.length_a   1.000
_cell.length_b   1.000
_cell.length_c   1.000
_cell.angle_alpha   90.00
_cell.angle_beta   90.00
_cell.angle_gamma   90.00
#
_symmetry.space_group_name_H-M   'P 1'
#
loop_
_entity.id
_entity.type
_entity.pdbx_description
1 polymer ?
#
loop_
_entity_poly.entity_id
_entity_poly.type
_entity_poly.pdbx_seq_one_letter_code
_entity_poly.pdbx_strand_id
1 'polypeptide(L)'
;MDRAFGRTNRGGHFSFGFLGAAAALSLLLVPGLRGQLVTNVAAVPDNGKPPVIFLNGYQFGCTDRGTFAGTFGIADQVLAQDVRAVLFFNNCEVAPNVSIEELGNAFGRFLGSLKYADGRSVPQVDVVAHSMGGMIVRSYLAGKQPQRGSFTPPADTRIRKVIFLAVPFFGAVAVEVTGAPDIQSSALQIGSAFVFDLGTWNQNNDDLRGVDAIGVVATGGSGLSSGVPRFDDSTVSVTSGSLEWYLPGRTRIATGVCHTILTGFFTVGCTNPAVSVAQITSDQHDSAKIIRSFLNGTSEWQSVGQSPAGNDFLKDRGGVALQFRDRTDQIISIDSASATGAGMLKIRNREIAWNENVPGQPPLRISATSGSTTITADIPVASGQTKAFIVTTGGPGVGAVIPNFADVFPRAVAPGSFISIYGSSLATSTATAGGLPYPVSLGGAEVRMNDQPIALQYVSDQQINAVVPDSLTGLVKLQVRTANG
;
A
#
# COMPACT_ATOMS: atom_id res chain seq x y z
N MET A 1 -31.53 21.79 -83.03
CA MET A 1 -30.95 21.26 -84.27
C MET A 1 -30.53 19.84 -83.96
N ASP A 2 -31.50 18.94 -83.99
CA ASP A 2 -31.76 17.96 -85.09
C ASP A 2 -31.07 16.63 -84.74
N ARG A 3 -31.86 15.62 -84.34
CA ARG A 3 -32.37 14.51 -85.19
C ARG A 3 -31.24 13.66 -85.76
N ALA A 4 -31.30 12.34 -85.87
CA ALA A 4 -32.12 11.23 -85.41
C ALA A 4 -31.59 9.98 -86.18
N PHE A 5 -32.08 8.79 -85.82
CA PHE A 5 -32.00 7.50 -86.55
C PHE A 5 -30.66 6.74 -86.49
N GLY A 6 -30.58 5.43 -86.22
CA GLY A 6 -31.50 4.28 -86.37
C GLY A 6 -30.63 3.13 -86.94
N ARG A 7 -30.79 1.82 -86.74
CA ARG A 7 -31.96 0.98 -86.44
C ARG A 7 -31.48 -0.50 -86.31
N THR A 8 -32.08 -1.28 -85.39
CA THR A 8 -32.51 -2.72 -85.49
C THR A 8 -31.49 -3.84 -85.78
N ASN A 9 -31.56 -5.08 -85.25
CA ASN A 9 -32.71 -5.89 -84.80
C ASN A 9 -32.29 -7.20 -84.07
N ARG A 10 -33.18 -7.69 -83.18
CA ARG A 10 -33.49 -9.09 -82.76
C ARG A 10 -32.37 -9.96 -82.16
N GLY A 11 -32.56 -10.72 -81.09
CA GLY A 11 -33.73 -11.10 -80.28
C GLY A 11 -33.33 -12.28 -79.39
N GLY A 12 -34.09 -12.57 -78.33
CA GLY A 12 -33.92 -13.80 -77.54
C GLY A 12 -34.05 -13.60 -76.04
N HIS A 13 -35.28 -13.70 -75.55
CA HIS A 13 -35.59 -13.90 -74.13
C HIS A 13 -35.10 -15.27 -73.67
N PHE A 14 -34.40 -15.35 -72.54
CA PHE A 14 -34.52 -16.45 -71.58
C PHE A 14 -34.16 -15.94 -70.17
N SER A 15 -35.18 -15.92 -69.31
CA SER A 15 -35.03 -15.76 -67.86
C SER A 15 -34.81 -17.13 -67.21
N PHE A 16 -33.70 -17.28 -66.51
CA PHE A 16 -33.50 -18.09 -65.30
C PHE A 16 -32.40 -17.32 -64.52
N GLY A 17 -32.53 -16.95 -63.25
CA GLY A 17 -33.11 -17.70 -62.16
C GLY A 17 -31.98 -18.03 -61.17
N PHE A 18 -31.65 -17.03 -60.34
CA PHE A 18 -31.12 -17.14 -58.98
C PHE A 18 -29.66 -17.60 -58.66
N LEU A 19 -29.16 -16.89 -57.64
CA LEU A 19 -28.11 -17.23 -56.65
C LEU A 19 -26.64 -17.06 -57.07
N GLY A 20 -26.21 -15.80 -57.14
CA GLY A 20 -24.84 -15.44 -56.78
C GLY A 20 -24.64 -15.70 -55.29
N ALA A 21 -23.66 -16.55 -54.96
CA ALA A 21 -23.24 -16.83 -53.60
C ALA A 21 -22.67 -15.56 -52.96
N ALA A 22 -23.50 -14.83 -52.22
CA ALA A 22 -23.03 -13.92 -51.20
C ALA A 22 -22.37 -14.81 -50.13
N ALA A 23 -21.04 -14.74 -50.02
CA ALA A 23 -20.33 -15.28 -48.88
C ALA A 23 -20.85 -14.58 -47.63
N ALA A 24 -21.82 -15.21 -46.97
CA ALA A 24 -22.24 -14.83 -45.64
C ALA A 24 -21.00 -15.01 -44.75
N LEU A 25 -20.34 -13.89 -44.46
CA LEU A 25 -19.37 -13.82 -43.38
C LEU A 25 -20.17 -14.07 -42.10
N SER A 26 -20.29 -15.34 -41.73
CA SER A 26 -20.81 -15.73 -40.44
C SER A 26 -19.87 -15.13 -39.41
N LEU A 27 -20.24 -13.97 -38.87
CA LEU A 27 -19.75 -13.54 -37.56
C LEU A 27 -20.15 -14.67 -36.62
N LEU A 28 -19.23 -15.61 -36.38
CA LEU A 28 -19.24 -16.42 -35.18
C LEU A 28 -19.23 -15.41 -34.04
N LEU A 29 -20.41 -15.14 -33.47
CA LEU A 29 -20.51 -14.63 -32.13
C LEU A 29 -19.75 -15.63 -31.27
N VAL A 30 -18.50 -15.31 -30.95
CA VAL A 30 -17.78 -15.99 -29.88
C VAL A 30 -18.69 -15.82 -28.66
N PRO A 31 -19.25 -16.90 -28.09
CA PRO A 31 -20.05 -16.78 -26.88
C PRO A 31 -19.17 -16.08 -25.86
N GLY A 32 -19.69 -14.98 -25.29
CA GLY A 32 -18.92 -13.99 -24.56
C GLY A 32 -17.89 -14.63 -23.63
N LEU A 33 -16.66 -14.11 -23.66
CA LEU A 33 -15.58 -14.46 -22.73
C LEU A 33 -16.13 -14.39 -21.30
N ARG A 34 -16.62 -15.52 -20.78
CA ARG A 34 -16.91 -15.65 -19.36
C ARG A 34 -15.55 -15.59 -18.69
N GLY A 35 -15.30 -14.55 -17.91
CA GLY A 35 -14.14 -14.51 -17.05
C GLY A 35 -14.06 -15.82 -16.27
N GLN A 36 -12.88 -16.43 -16.28
CA GLN A 36 -12.62 -17.63 -15.53
C GLN A 36 -11.31 -17.44 -14.79
N LEU A 37 -11.37 -17.63 -13.48
CA LEU A 37 -10.18 -17.66 -12.63
C LEU A 37 -9.21 -18.72 -13.11
N VAL A 38 -7.95 -18.32 -13.24
CA VAL A 38 -6.85 -19.23 -13.52
C VAL A 38 -6.49 -19.92 -12.21
N THR A 39 -6.78 -21.22 -12.13
CA THR A 39 -6.52 -22.05 -10.96
C THR A 39 -5.19 -22.81 -11.05
N ASN A 40 -4.70 -23.08 -12.28
CA ASN A 40 -3.42 -23.73 -12.48
C ASN A 40 -2.27 -22.69 -12.50
N VAL A 41 -1.67 -22.46 -11.34
CA VAL A 41 -0.53 -21.54 -11.15
C VAL A 41 0.73 -21.92 -11.95
N ALA A 42 0.82 -23.17 -12.42
CA ALA A 42 1.92 -23.66 -13.25
C ALA A 42 1.64 -23.54 -14.76
N ALA A 43 0.48 -23.03 -15.16
CA ALA A 43 0.10 -22.82 -16.55
C ALA A 43 -0.76 -21.57 -16.73
N VAL A 44 -0.22 -20.42 -16.30
CA VAL A 44 -0.87 -19.12 -16.48
C VAL A 44 -0.91 -18.75 -17.96
N PRO A 45 -2.05 -18.28 -18.50
CA PRO A 45 -2.11 -17.76 -19.86
C PRO A 45 -1.20 -16.54 -20.06
N ASP A 46 -0.36 -16.57 -21.10
CA ASP A 46 0.44 -15.44 -21.53
C ASP A 46 -0.33 -14.64 -22.59
N ASN A 47 -1.12 -13.66 -22.14
CA ASN A 47 -1.92 -12.80 -23.01
C ASN A 47 -1.18 -11.50 -23.39
N GLY A 48 0.14 -11.43 -23.20
CA GLY A 48 0.92 -10.20 -23.39
C GLY A 48 0.68 -9.10 -22.35
N LYS A 49 -0.05 -9.41 -21.27
CA LYS A 49 -0.28 -8.52 -20.11
C LYS A 49 0.08 -9.26 -18.82
N PRO A 50 0.61 -8.56 -17.79
CA PRO A 50 0.82 -9.18 -16.47
C PRO A 50 -0.49 -9.75 -15.92
N PRO A 51 -0.47 -10.98 -15.37
CA PRO A 51 -1.64 -11.52 -14.68
C PRO A 51 -1.95 -10.69 -13.44
N VAL A 52 -3.23 -10.63 -13.07
CA VAL A 52 -3.71 -9.88 -11.91
C VAL A 52 -4.02 -10.84 -10.77
N ILE A 53 -3.36 -10.67 -9.64
CA ILE A 53 -3.59 -11.49 -8.44
C ILE A 53 -4.49 -10.72 -7.48
N PHE A 54 -5.61 -11.33 -7.10
CA PHE A 54 -6.53 -10.80 -6.10
C PHE A 54 -6.25 -11.41 -4.73
N LEU A 55 -6.21 -10.58 -3.67
CA LEU A 55 -6.01 -11.01 -2.28
C LEU A 55 -7.20 -10.59 -1.42
N ASN A 56 -7.92 -11.55 -0.85
CA ASN A 56 -9.03 -11.28 0.05
C ASN A 56 -8.58 -10.69 1.39
N GLY A 57 -9.54 -10.05 2.07
CA GLY A 57 -9.38 -9.49 3.41
C GLY A 57 -9.45 -10.53 4.52
N TYR A 58 -9.52 -10.03 5.75
CA TYR A 58 -9.73 -10.84 6.95
C TYR A 58 -11.04 -11.65 6.85
N GLN A 59 -11.01 -12.88 7.35
CA GLN A 59 -12.18 -13.77 7.44
C GLN A 59 -12.19 -14.42 8.82
N PHE A 60 -13.25 -14.19 9.60
CA PHE A 60 -13.35 -14.71 10.96
C PHE A 60 -13.31 -16.24 10.95
N GLY A 61 -12.30 -16.84 11.60
CA GLY A 61 -12.12 -18.29 11.73
C GLY A 61 -11.87 -19.05 10.43
N CYS A 62 -11.85 -18.38 9.26
CA CYS A 62 -11.72 -18.99 7.93
C CYS A 62 -12.63 -20.22 7.68
N THR A 63 -13.77 -20.32 8.39
CA THR A 63 -14.64 -21.50 8.38
C THR A 63 -15.36 -21.70 7.05
N ASP A 64 -15.70 -20.60 6.38
CA ASP A 64 -16.42 -20.60 5.10
C ASP A 64 -15.49 -20.36 3.89
N ARG A 65 -14.16 -20.52 4.06
CA ARG A 65 -13.09 -20.30 3.07
C ARG A 65 -13.46 -19.24 2.01
N GLY A 66 -13.23 -17.97 2.35
CA GLY A 66 -13.65 -16.82 1.53
C GLY A 66 -13.43 -17.04 0.03
N THR A 67 -14.50 -16.96 -0.76
CA THR A 67 -14.42 -17.19 -2.20
C THR A 67 -14.06 -15.90 -2.94
N PHE A 68 -13.50 -16.04 -4.15
CA PHE A 68 -13.26 -14.89 -5.02
C PHE A 68 -14.53 -14.09 -5.25
N ALA A 69 -15.63 -14.74 -5.65
CA ALA A 69 -16.90 -14.06 -5.93
C ALA A 69 -17.52 -13.43 -4.67
N GLY A 70 -17.34 -14.04 -3.50
CA GLY A 70 -17.77 -13.46 -2.23
C GLY A 70 -17.05 -12.15 -1.90
N THR A 71 -15.76 -12.06 -2.21
CA THR A 71 -14.95 -10.86 -1.91
C THR A 71 -15.00 -9.81 -3.03
N PHE A 72 -14.91 -10.27 -4.28
CA PHE A 72 -14.65 -9.44 -5.46
C PHE A 72 -15.77 -9.46 -6.49
N GLY A 73 -16.84 -10.21 -6.27
CA GLY A 73 -17.97 -10.30 -7.19
C GLY A 73 -17.53 -10.83 -8.56
N ILE A 74 -17.82 -10.06 -9.61
CA ILE A 74 -17.55 -10.41 -11.02
C ILE A 74 -16.27 -9.76 -11.57
N ALA A 75 -15.31 -9.42 -10.71
CA ALA A 75 -14.08 -8.72 -11.11
C ALA A 75 -13.28 -9.45 -12.20
N ASP A 76 -13.29 -10.78 -12.20
CA ASP A 76 -12.66 -11.61 -13.23
C ASP A 76 -13.34 -11.44 -14.60
N GLN A 77 -14.67 -11.35 -14.63
CA GLN A 77 -15.45 -11.09 -15.85
C GLN A 77 -15.19 -9.68 -16.40
N VAL A 78 -15.06 -8.70 -15.50
CA VAL A 78 -14.71 -7.32 -15.86
C VAL A 78 -13.31 -7.26 -16.48
N LEU A 79 -12.32 -7.96 -15.90
CA LEU A 79 -10.94 -7.98 -16.41
C LEU A 79 -10.72 -8.88 -17.62
N ALA A 80 -11.60 -9.86 -17.85
CA ALA A 80 -11.59 -10.66 -19.07
C ALA A 80 -11.80 -9.79 -20.32
N GLN A 81 -12.54 -8.68 -20.21
CA GLN A 81 -12.69 -7.69 -21.28
C GLN A 81 -11.36 -7.01 -21.65
N ASP A 82 -10.40 -6.99 -20.74
CA ASP A 82 -9.05 -6.47 -20.96
C ASP A 82 -8.04 -7.58 -21.29
N VAL A 83 -8.50 -8.81 -21.52
CA VAL A 83 -7.67 -9.99 -21.85
C VAL A 83 -6.65 -10.31 -20.75
N ARG A 84 -6.97 -10.04 -19.48
CA ARG A 84 -6.08 -10.32 -18.35
C ARG A 84 -6.37 -11.68 -17.72
N ALA A 85 -5.32 -12.45 -17.48
CA ALA A 85 -5.40 -13.61 -16.62
C ALA A 85 -5.62 -13.16 -15.17
N VAL A 86 -6.62 -13.72 -14.49
CA VAL A 86 -6.96 -13.38 -13.10
C VAL A 86 -6.73 -14.59 -12.22
N LEU A 87 -5.96 -14.40 -11.16
CA LEU A 87 -5.69 -15.41 -10.14
C LEU A 87 -6.18 -14.91 -8.78
N PHE A 88 -6.40 -15.83 -7.87
CA PHE A 88 -6.84 -15.55 -6.51
C PHE A 88 -5.89 -16.17 -5.50
N PHE A 89 -5.32 -15.35 -4.63
CA PHE A 89 -4.61 -15.80 -3.45
C PHE A 89 -5.57 -15.73 -2.26
N ASN A 90 -6.14 -16.88 -1.91
CA ASN A 90 -7.05 -16.99 -0.78
C ASN A 90 -6.25 -17.15 0.52
N ASN A 91 -6.20 -16.11 1.35
CA ASN A 91 -5.43 -16.16 2.59
C ASN A 91 -5.90 -17.28 3.56
N CYS A 92 -7.17 -17.68 3.49
CA CYS A 92 -7.73 -18.77 4.30
C CYS A 92 -7.28 -20.16 3.88
N GLU A 93 -6.71 -20.33 2.69
CA GLU A 93 -6.21 -21.62 2.20
C GLU A 93 -4.76 -21.88 2.59
N VAL A 94 -4.05 -20.87 3.12
CA VAL A 94 -2.65 -21.00 3.54
C VAL A 94 -2.53 -21.87 4.78
N ALA A 95 -3.15 -21.44 5.89
CA ALA A 95 -3.21 -22.16 7.16
C ALA A 95 -4.21 -21.46 8.10
N PRO A 96 -4.84 -22.18 9.06
CA PRO A 96 -5.64 -21.56 10.09
C PRO A 96 -4.77 -20.75 11.08
N ASN A 97 -5.27 -19.62 11.58
CA ASN A 97 -4.63 -18.78 12.61
C ASN A 97 -3.17 -18.37 12.33
N VAL A 98 -2.83 -18.26 11.05
CA VAL A 98 -1.53 -17.81 10.56
C VAL A 98 -1.38 -16.29 10.70
N SER A 99 -0.19 -15.81 11.04
CA SER A 99 0.06 -14.37 11.16
C SER A 99 0.05 -13.68 9.79
N ILE A 100 -0.14 -12.35 9.77
CA ILE A 100 -0.10 -11.59 8.50
C ILE A 100 1.31 -11.65 7.87
N GLU A 101 2.36 -11.71 8.69
CA GLU A 101 3.74 -11.93 8.23
C GLU A 101 3.92 -13.27 7.52
N GLU A 102 3.40 -14.35 8.10
CA GLU A 102 3.46 -15.67 7.51
C GLU A 102 2.63 -15.75 6.21
N LEU A 103 1.51 -15.04 6.14
CA LEU A 103 0.75 -14.83 4.90
C LEU A 103 1.56 -14.05 3.86
N GLY A 104 2.31 -13.03 4.25
CA GLY A 104 3.21 -12.28 3.36
C GLY A 104 4.31 -13.18 2.78
N ASN A 105 4.91 -14.01 3.63
CA ASN A 105 5.87 -15.04 3.20
C ASN A 105 5.25 -16.08 2.25
N ALA A 106 4.00 -16.51 2.53
CA ALA A 106 3.26 -17.43 1.67
C ALA A 106 2.91 -16.80 0.31
N PHE A 107 2.54 -15.51 0.31
CA PHE A 107 2.27 -14.77 -0.92
C PHE A 107 3.52 -14.64 -1.79
N GLY A 108 4.69 -14.37 -1.19
CA GLY A 108 5.97 -14.39 -1.91
C GLY A 108 6.28 -15.75 -2.56
N ARG A 109 6.03 -16.87 -1.86
CA ARG A 109 6.16 -18.22 -2.43
C ARG A 109 5.17 -18.47 -3.57
N PHE A 110 3.92 -18.00 -3.42
CA PHE A 110 2.91 -18.07 -4.47
C PHE A 110 3.38 -17.35 -5.74
N LEU A 111 3.84 -16.10 -5.64
CA LEU A 111 4.42 -15.35 -6.76
C LEU A 111 5.67 -16.05 -7.35
N GLY A 112 6.49 -16.64 -6.48
CA GLY A 112 7.64 -17.47 -6.84
C GLY A 112 7.30 -18.65 -7.75
N SER A 113 6.13 -19.26 -7.53
CA SER A 113 5.69 -20.49 -8.18
C SER A 113 5.04 -20.29 -9.55
N LEU A 114 4.63 -19.07 -9.90
CA LEU A 114 3.86 -18.80 -11.11
C LEU A 114 4.68 -19.10 -12.38
N LYS A 115 4.12 -19.94 -13.26
CA LYS A 115 4.67 -20.26 -14.58
C LYS A 115 3.63 -20.01 -15.67
N TYR A 116 4.08 -19.52 -16.82
CA TYR A 116 3.28 -19.56 -18.04
C TYR A 116 3.13 -21.00 -18.54
N ALA A 117 2.16 -21.24 -19.42
CA ALA A 117 1.89 -22.57 -19.99
C ALA A 117 3.09 -23.21 -20.72
N ASP A 118 4.07 -22.40 -21.16
CA ASP A 118 5.32 -22.85 -21.78
C ASP A 118 6.46 -23.13 -20.77
N GLY A 119 6.18 -23.02 -19.47
CA GLY A 119 7.13 -23.29 -18.38
C GLY A 119 8.01 -22.11 -17.99
N ARG A 120 7.97 -20.97 -18.69
CA ARG A 120 8.69 -19.75 -18.29
C ARG A 120 8.12 -19.21 -16.97
N SER A 121 8.98 -18.65 -16.12
CA SER A 121 8.53 -17.91 -14.93
C SER A 121 7.72 -16.69 -15.34
N VAL A 122 6.64 -16.40 -14.61
CA VAL A 122 5.95 -15.11 -14.73
C VAL A 122 6.84 -14.03 -14.10
N PRO A 123 7.37 -13.06 -14.89
CA PRO A 123 8.35 -12.11 -14.39
C PRO A 123 7.72 -10.99 -13.57
N GLN A 124 6.48 -10.61 -13.90
CA GLN A 124 5.76 -9.54 -13.22
C GLN A 124 4.27 -9.86 -13.11
N VAL A 125 3.65 -9.39 -12.04
CA VAL A 125 2.21 -9.44 -11.80
C VAL A 125 1.68 -8.05 -11.47
N ASP A 126 0.37 -7.86 -11.65
CA ASP A 126 -0.36 -6.77 -11.02
C ASP A 126 -1.18 -7.34 -9.85
N VAL A 127 -1.52 -6.51 -8.86
CA VAL A 127 -2.22 -6.96 -7.64
C VAL A 127 -3.44 -6.10 -7.34
N VAL A 128 -4.53 -6.74 -6.92
CA VAL A 128 -5.69 -6.08 -6.30
C VAL A 128 -5.87 -6.68 -4.91
N ALA A 129 -5.78 -5.86 -3.87
CA ALA A 129 -5.80 -6.36 -2.50
C ALA A 129 -6.84 -5.61 -1.67
N HIS A 130 -7.74 -6.36 -1.04
CA HIS A 130 -8.80 -5.79 -0.20
C HIS A 130 -8.48 -5.96 1.28
N SER A 131 -8.73 -4.91 2.08
CA SER A 131 -8.68 -4.99 3.54
C SER A 131 -7.32 -5.53 4.02
N MET A 132 -7.31 -6.53 4.92
CA MET A 132 -6.11 -7.23 5.38
C MET A 132 -5.24 -7.78 4.23
N GLY A 133 -5.83 -8.12 3.08
CA GLY A 133 -5.08 -8.55 1.90
C GLY A 133 -4.03 -7.53 1.47
N GLY A 134 -4.30 -6.23 1.63
CA GLY A 134 -3.30 -5.20 1.36
C GLY A 134 -2.17 -5.16 2.39
N MET A 135 -2.45 -5.53 3.64
CA MET A 135 -1.44 -5.69 4.69
C MET A 135 -0.54 -6.91 4.44
N ILE A 136 -1.07 -7.98 3.82
CA ILE A 136 -0.28 -9.11 3.33
C ILE A 136 0.70 -8.64 2.24
N VAL A 137 0.23 -7.86 1.27
CA VAL A 137 1.11 -7.29 0.22
C VAL A 137 2.20 -6.43 0.83
N ARG A 138 1.84 -5.52 1.74
CA ARG A 138 2.80 -4.62 2.39
C ARG A 138 3.80 -5.39 3.25
N SER A 139 3.36 -6.43 3.96
CA SER A 139 4.22 -7.36 4.70
C SER A 139 5.20 -8.10 3.78
N TYR A 140 4.75 -8.58 2.62
CA TYR A 140 5.62 -9.18 1.61
C TYR A 140 6.66 -8.19 1.08
N LEU A 141 6.26 -6.98 0.71
CA LEU A 141 7.16 -5.96 0.16
C LEU A 141 8.25 -5.54 1.16
N ALA A 142 7.88 -5.36 2.43
CA ALA A 142 8.84 -5.09 3.51
C ALA A 142 9.59 -6.37 3.97
N GLY A 143 9.13 -7.55 3.57
CA GLY A 143 9.58 -8.83 4.09
C GLY A 143 9.45 -8.94 5.62
N LYS A 144 8.42 -8.32 6.20
CA LYS A 144 8.18 -8.28 7.65
C LYS A 144 8.08 -9.71 8.19
N GLN A 145 8.89 -10.02 9.20
CA GLN A 145 8.90 -11.32 9.89
C GLN A 145 8.13 -11.24 11.22
N PRO A 146 7.64 -12.36 11.79
CA PRO A 146 6.86 -12.33 13.04
C PRO A 146 7.58 -11.63 14.21
N GLN A 147 8.91 -11.69 14.24
CA GLN A 147 9.70 -10.94 15.19
C GLN A 147 9.56 -9.43 14.96
N ARG A 148 9.34 -8.68 16.05
CA ARG A 148 9.24 -7.23 16.03
C ARG A 148 10.49 -6.58 15.40
N GLY A 149 10.27 -5.60 14.52
CA GLY A 149 11.32 -4.85 13.84
C GLY A 149 12.21 -5.70 12.90
N SER A 150 11.82 -6.93 12.58
CA SER A 150 12.58 -7.83 11.71
C SER A 150 12.01 -7.84 10.30
N PHE A 151 12.89 -7.64 9.32
CA PHE A 151 12.53 -7.46 7.91
C PHE A 151 13.53 -8.20 7.02
N THR A 152 13.02 -8.86 5.99
CA THR A 152 13.80 -9.53 4.95
C THR A 152 13.14 -9.30 3.59
N PRO A 153 13.19 -8.06 3.06
CA PRO A 153 12.52 -7.73 1.80
C PRO A 153 12.98 -8.65 0.66
N PRO A 154 12.09 -9.02 -0.27
CA PRO A 154 12.46 -9.81 -1.43
C PRO A 154 13.43 -9.02 -2.32
N ALA A 155 14.39 -9.74 -2.92
CA ALA A 155 15.35 -9.15 -3.85
C ALA A 155 14.66 -8.60 -5.12
N ASP A 156 13.65 -9.32 -5.61
CA ASP A 156 12.76 -8.93 -6.70
C ASP A 156 11.33 -8.85 -6.17
N THR A 157 10.70 -7.68 -6.28
CA THR A 157 9.34 -7.47 -5.81
C THR A 157 8.33 -8.24 -6.63
N ARG A 158 8.57 -8.46 -7.94
CA ARG A 158 7.66 -9.05 -8.94
C ARG A 158 6.30 -8.36 -9.12
N ILE A 159 5.93 -7.41 -8.26
CA ILE A 159 4.69 -6.64 -8.36
C ILE A 159 5.00 -5.37 -9.15
N ARG A 160 4.30 -5.19 -10.26
CA ARG A 160 4.42 -3.99 -11.10
C ARG A 160 3.46 -2.89 -10.63
N LYS A 161 2.19 -3.24 -10.46
CA LYS A 161 1.12 -2.35 -9.98
C LYS A 161 0.33 -2.98 -8.85
N VAL A 162 -0.13 -2.15 -7.90
CA VAL A 162 -1.06 -2.59 -6.85
C VAL A 162 -2.23 -1.63 -6.67
N ILE A 163 -3.44 -2.18 -6.58
CA ILE A 163 -4.66 -1.46 -6.22
C ILE A 163 -5.09 -1.95 -4.83
N PHE A 164 -5.09 -1.02 -3.87
CA PHE A 164 -5.52 -1.28 -2.50
C PHE A 164 -6.97 -0.85 -2.31
N LEU A 165 -7.84 -1.76 -1.88
CA LEU A 165 -9.26 -1.49 -1.64
C LEU A 165 -9.52 -1.54 -0.13
N ALA A 166 -9.79 -0.38 0.47
CA ALA A 166 -10.04 -0.19 1.91
C ALA A 166 -9.02 -0.91 2.81
N VAL A 167 -7.74 -0.68 2.58
CA VAL A 167 -6.67 -1.36 3.34
C VAL A 167 -6.36 -0.60 4.62
N PRO A 168 -6.37 -1.23 5.81
CA PRO A 168 -6.08 -0.57 7.08
C PRO A 168 -4.57 -0.36 7.29
N PHE A 169 -3.93 0.53 6.53
CA PHE A 169 -2.47 0.73 6.60
C PHE A 169 -1.96 1.09 7.98
N PHE A 170 -2.80 1.76 8.78
CA PHE A 170 -2.48 2.18 10.16
C PHE A 170 -3.42 1.56 11.20
N GLY A 171 -4.10 0.48 10.82
CA GLY A 171 -5.02 -0.27 11.68
C GLY A 171 -6.49 -0.02 11.34
N ALA A 172 -7.36 -0.80 11.98
CA ALA A 172 -8.79 -0.82 11.71
C ALA A 172 -9.59 -0.43 12.96
N VAL A 173 -10.41 0.61 12.84
CA VAL A 173 -11.28 1.10 13.93
C VAL A 173 -12.27 0.05 14.42
N ALA A 174 -12.76 -0.84 13.53
CA ALA A 174 -13.69 -1.90 13.95
C ALA A 174 -13.07 -2.88 14.94
N VAL A 175 -11.76 -3.15 14.85
CA VAL A 175 -11.09 -4.08 15.77
C VAL A 175 -11.04 -3.49 17.20
N GLU A 176 -10.95 -2.17 17.32
CA GLU A 176 -10.95 -1.48 18.62
C GLU A 176 -12.27 -1.63 19.38
N VAL A 177 -13.39 -1.73 18.65
CA VAL A 177 -14.73 -1.85 19.26
C VAL A 177 -15.12 -3.32 19.45
N THR A 178 -14.72 -4.19 18.54
CA THR A 178 -15.18 -5.59 18.51
C THR A 178 -14.34 -6.55 19.34
N GLY A 179 -13.06 -6.24 19.59
CA GLY A 179 -12.18 -7.06 20.43
C GLY A 179 -11.91 -8.47 19.87
N ALA A 180 -12.03 -8.68 18.56
CA ALA A 180 -11.75 -9.99 17.93
C ALA A 180 -10.36 -10.50 18.40
N PRO A 181 -10.27 -11.69 19.04
CA PRO A 181 -9.09 -12.06 19.83
C PRO A 181 -8.06 -12.91 19.06
N ASP A 182 -8.11 -12.95 17.73
CA ASP A 182 -7.14 -13.73 16.95
C ASP A 182 -5.88 -12.91 16.58
N ILE A 183 -4.87 -13.62 16.06
CA ILE A 183 -3.56 -13.03 15.75
C ILE A 183 -3.63 -11.98 14.64
N GLN A 184 -4.54 -12.12 13.68
CA GLN A 184 -4.68 -11.21 12.55
C GLN A 184 -5.42 -9.95 12.99
N SER A 185 -6.53 -10.08 13.70
CA SER A 185 -7.23 -8.91 14.25
C SER A 185 -6.33 -8.16 15.24
N SER A 186 -5.60 -8.85 16.12
CA SER A 186 -4.64 -8.24 17.03
C SER A 186 -3.54 -7.47 16.28
N ALA A 187 -3.06 -8.00 15.15
CA ALA A 187 -2.11 -7.32 14.29
C ALA A 187 -2.72 -6.08 13.61
N LEU A 188 -4.02 -6.07 13.31
CA LEU A 188 -4.72 -4.93 12.68
C LEU A 188 -5.21 -3.86 13.67
N GLN A 189 -5.01 -4.04 14.97
CA GLN A 189 -5.30 -3.01 15.95
C GLN A 189 -4.47 -1.75 15.69
N ILE A 190 -5.06 -0.58 15.94
CA ILE A 190 -4.38 0.70 15.75
C ILE A 190 -3.28 0.83 16.80
N GLY A 191 -2.06 1.08 16.35
CA GLY A 191 -0.88 1.09 17.21
C GLY A 191 -0.40 -0.29 17.66
N SER A 192 -0.80 -1.38 17.00
CA SER A 192 -0.16 -2.69 17.17
C SER A 192 1.32 -2.63 16.76
N ALA A 193 2.14 -3.56 17.27
CA ALA A 193 3.53 -3.67 16.85
C ALA A 193 3.65 -3.96 15.34
N PHE A 194 2.77 -4.79 14.78
CA PHE A 194 2.78 -5.12 13.34
C PHE A 194 2.57 -3.90 12.46
N VAL A 195 1.51 -3.12 12.73
CA VAL A 195 1.19 -1.90 11.97
C VAL A 195 2.28 -0.85 12.17
N PHE A 196 2.77 -0.67 13.39
CA PHE A 196 3.81 0.31 13.69
C PHE A 196 5.14 -0.04 13.03
N ASP A 197 5.53 -1.31 13.06
CA ASP A 197 6.73 -1.80 12.38
C ASP A 197 6.64 -1.53 10.86
N LEU A 198 5.51 -1.86 10.21
CA LEU A 198 5.30 -1.52 8.79
C LEU A 198 5.25 0.00 8.53
N GLY A 199 4.81 0.80 9.49
CA GLY A 199 4.84 2.26 9.37
C GLY A 199 6.24 2.86 9.47
N THR A 200 7.21 2.13 10.06
CA THR A 200 8.53 2.67 10.43
C THR A 200 9.72 1.92 9.83
N TRP A 201 9.50 0.78 9.14
CA TRP A 201 10.56 -0.14 8.68
C TRP A 201 11.66 0.50 7.81
N ASN A 202 11.29 1.48 6.98
CA ASN A 202 12.21 2.24 6.13
C ASN A 202 12.28 3.71 6.57
N GLN A 203 12.48 3.94 7.87
CA GLN A 203 12.55 5.28 8.50
C GLN A 203 11.33 6.15 8.14
N ASN A 204 10.13 5.57 8.21
CA ASN A 204 8.86 6.24 7.92
C ASN A 204 8.74 6.76 6.47
N ASN A 205 9.56 6.22 5.56
CA ASN A 205 9.58 6.51 4.12
C ASN A 205 9.31 5.24 3.32
N ASP A 206 8.30 4.48 3.74
CA ASP A 206 7.82 3.32 3.00
C ASP A 206 7.32 3.75 1.62
N ASP A 207 8.06 3.37 0.58
CA ASP A 207 7.84 3.70 -0.81
C ASP A 207 7.28 2.49 -1.59
N LEU A 208 6.76 1.51 -0.85
CA LEU A 208 6.27 0.24 -1.38
C LEU A 208 7.28 -0.46 -2.30
N ARG A 209 8.59 -0.24 -2.07
CA ARG A 209 9.67 -0.79 -2.88
C ARG A 209 9.55 -0.43 -4.37
N GLY A 210 8.94 0.71 -4.68
CA GLY A 210 8.80 1.23 -6.05
C GLY A 210 7.63 0.65 -6.84
N VAL A 211 6.73 -0.10 -6.19
CA VAL A 211 5.51 -0.60 -6.82
C VAL A 211 4.57 0.58 -7.12
N ASP A 212 4.09 0.68 -8.36
CA ASP A 212 3.13 1.73 -8.74
C ASP A 212 1.75 1.44 -8.12
N ALA A 213 1.39 2.21 -7.10
CA ALA A 213 0.23 1.94 -6.26
C ALA A 213 -0.87 3.01 -6.34
N ILE A 214 -2.10 2.57 -6.09
CA ILE A 214 -3.28 3.42 -5.85
C ILE A 214 -4.14 2.83 -4.74
N GLY A 215 -4.70 3.69 -3.89
CA GLY A 215 -5.64 3.34 -2.82
C GLY A 215 -7.06 3.79 -3.14
N VAL A 216 -8.03 2.94 -2.83
CA VAL A 216 -9.46 3.26 -2.83
C VAL A 216 -9.97 3.16 -1.41
N VAL A 217 -10.41 4.28 -0.86
CA VAL A 217 -10.98 4.41 0.48
C VAL A 217 -12.50 4.52 0.36
N ALA A 218 -13.22 4.07 1.36
CA ALA A 218 -14.69 4.09 1.39
C ALA A 218 -15.20 4.93 2.59
N THR A 219 -16.41 5.48 2.49
CA THR A 219 -17.01 6.37 3.53
C THR A 219 -18.45 6.02 3.90
N GLY A 220 -18.84 4.76 3.73
CA GLY A 220 -20.19 4.27 4.03
C GLY A 220 -20.46 4.00 5.51
N GLY A 221 -19.51 4.22 6.41
CA GLY A 221 -19.67 3.99 7.85
C GLY A 221 -20.58 5.03 8.52
N SER A 222 -21.35 4.57 9.50
CA SER A 222 -22.22 5.38 10.35
C SER A 222 -21.45 6.14 11.43
N GLY A 223 -20.16 5.84 11.59
CA GLY A 223 -19.34 6.36 12.68
C GLY A 223 -19.46 5.55 13.98
N LEU A 224 -20.12 4.38 13.97
CA LEU A 224 -20.20 3.53 15.16
C LEU A 224 -18.81 3.14 15.71
N SER A 225 -17.86 2.87 14.81
CA SER A 225 -16.50 2.44 15.16
C SER A 225 -15.58 3.62 15.48
N SER A 226 -15.68 4.73 14.73
CA SER A 226 -14.80 5.89 14.88
C SER A 226 -15.33 7.00 15.77
N GLY A 227 -16.63 7.00 16.07
CA GLY A 227 -17.35 8.11 16.70
C GLY A 227 -17.73 9.24 15.73
N VAL A 228 -17.40 9.14 14.43
CA VAL A 228 -17.64 10.20 13.44
C VAL A 228 -18.28 9.62 12.16
N PRO A 229 -19.52 10.00 11.81
CA PRO A 229 -20.17 9.50 10.61
C PRO A 229 -19.35 9.78 9.34
N ARG A 230 -19.31 8.80 8.42
CA ARG A 230 -18.56 8.84 7.14
C ARG A 230 -17.04 8.97 7.25
N PHE A 231 -16.48 9.03 8.47
CA PHE A 231 -15.03 9.02 8.67
C PHE A 231 -14.42 7.62 8.47
N ASP A 232 -15.26 6.59 8.39
CA ASP A 232 -14.87 5.21 8.13
C ASP A 232 -15.84 4.55 7.15
N ASP A 233 -15.50 3.33 6.75
CA ASP A 233 -16.32 2.47 5.88
C ASP A 233 -17.05 1.35 6.64
N SER A 234 -17.24 1.51 7.96
CA SER A 234 -17.55 0.53 9.01
C SER A 234 -16.33 -0.16 9.65
N THR A 235 -15.17 -0.18 8.98
CA THR A 235 -14.00 -0.95 9.42
C THR A 235 -12.72 -0.13 9.51
N VAL A 236 -12.45 0.67 8.48
CA VAL A 236 -11.20 1.41 8.29
C VAL A 236 -11.54 2.89 8.19
N SER A 237 -10.85 3.71 8.98
CA SER A 237 -10.96 5.16 8.89
C SER A 237 -10.33 5.66 7.58
N VAL A 238 -10.84 6.79 7.06
CA VAL A 238 -10.36 7.34 5.80
C VAL A 238 -8.87 7.68 5.83
N THR A 239 -8.36 8.14 6.98
CA THR A 239 -6.96 8.49 7.18
C THR A 239 -6.06 7.26 7.27
N SER A 240 -6.54 6.15 7.86
CA SER A 240 -5.82 4.87 7.87
C SER A 240 -5.79 4.21 6.50
N GLY A 241 -6.90 4.31 5.76
CA GLY A 241 -7.02 3.77 4.40
C GLY A 241 -6.31 4.57 3.32
N SER A 242 -6.02 5.83 3.59
CA SER A 242 -5.39 6.75 2.65
C SER A 242 -3.97 6.30 2.26
N LEU A 243 -3.62 6.50 1.00
CA LEU A 243 -2.29 6.23 0.43
C LEU A 243 -1.47 7.51 0.23
N GLU A 244 -1.93 8.66 0.74
CA GLU A 244 -1.22 9.93 0.59
C GLU A 244 0.15 9.95 1.28
N TRP A 245 0.42 9.03 2.21
CA TRP A 245 1.73 8.86 2.86
C TRP A 245 2.79 8.24 1.92
N TYR A 246 2.35 7.50 0.89
CA TYR A 246 3.22 6.90 -0.12
C TYR A 246 3.54 7.91 -1.21
N LEU A 247 2.51 8.43 -1.89
CA LEU A 247 2.62 9.51 -2.87
C LEU A 247 1.31 10.32 -2.89
N PRO A 248 1.38 11.66 -2.96
CA PRO A 248 0.18 12.50 -3.05
C PRO A 248 -0.66 12.19 -4.30
N GLY A 249 -1.98 12.29 -4.15
CA GLY A 249 -2.95 12.07 -5.23
C GLY A 249 -3.14 10.60 -5.62
N ARG A 250 -2.60 9.65 -4.83
CA ARG A 250 -2.77 8.20 -5.05
C ARG A 250 -3.96 7.61 -4.33
N THR A 251 -4.81 8.44 -3.73
CA THR A 251 -6.03 8.00 -3.04
C THR A 251 -7.29 8.45 -3.79
N ARG A 252 -8.26 7.55 -3.97
CA ARG A 252 -9.63 7.85 -4.43
C ARG A 252 -10.63 7.45 -3.37
N ILE A 253 -11.69 8.23 -3.20
CA ILE A 253 -12.71 7.98 -2.17
C ILE A 253 -14.03 7.60 -2.81
N ALA A 254 -14.49 6.38 -2.54
CA ALA A 254 -15.80 5.84 -2.92
C ALA A 254 -16.85 6.21 -1.84
N THR A 255 -17.76 7.11 -2.19
CA THR A 255 -18.72 7.68 -1.23
C THR A 255 -19.92 6.79 -0.99
N GLY A 256 -20.33 6.59 0.27
CA GLY A 256 -21.51 5.80 0.61
C GLY A 256 -21.36 4.29 0.37
N VAL A 257 -20.11 3.83 0.18
CA VAL A 257 -19.74 2.44 -0.02
C VAL A 257 -19.17 1.88 1.29
N CYS A 258 -19.47 0.63 1.62
CA CYS A 258 -18.95 -0.01 2.84
C CYS A 258 -17.74 -0.88 2.60
N HIS A 259 -17.10 -1.28 3.69
CA HIS A 259 -15.89 -2.11 3.67
C HIS A 259 -16.11 -3.44 2.93
N THR A 260 -17.21 -4.12 3.25
CA THR A 260 -17.58 -5.43 2.71
C THR A 260 -19.11 -5.61 2.75
N ILE A 261 -19.60 -6.51 1.91
CA ILE A 261 -21.00 -7.01 1.98
C ILE A 261 -21.09 -8.38 2.69
N LEU A 262 -19.95 -9.03 2.95
CA LEU A 262 -19.92 -10.34 3.59
C LEU A 262 -20.44 -10.18 5.02
N THR A 263 -21.52 -10.89 5.32
CA THR A 263 -22.19 -10.85 6.62
C THR A 263 -21.21 -11.16 7.74
N GLY A 264 -21.17 -10.32 8.77
CA GLY A 264 -20.27 -10.51 9.92
C GLY A 264 -20.09 -9.22 10.72
N PHE A 265 -19.24 -9.27 11.74
CA PHE A 265 -19.01 -8.14 12.66
C PHE A 265 -18.57 -6.85 11.95
N PHE A 266 -17.86 -6.95 10.82
CA PHE A 266 -17.38 -5.81 10.04
C PHE A 266 -18.47 -5.10 9.20
N THR A 267 -19.68 -5.64 9.10
CA THR A 267 -20.83 -4.96 8.47
C THR A 267 -21.64 -4.09 9.43
N VAL A 268 -21.40 -4.22 10.74
CA VAL A 268 -22.10 -3.44 11.76
C VAL A 268 -21.67 -1.98 11.65
N GLY A 269 -22.63 -1.07 11.56
CA GLY A 269 -22.35 0.36 11.36
C GLY A 269 -22.14 0.77 9.90
N CYS A 270 -22.40 -0.10 8.92
CA CYS A 270 -22.49 0.30 7.53
C CYS A 270 -23.86 0.95 7.21
N THR A 271 -23.87 2.07 6.48
CA THR A 271 -25.11 2.78 6.10
C THR A 271 -25.77 2.23 4.83
N ASN A 272 -25.02 1.53 3.97
CA ASN A 272 -25.53 0.86 2.77
C ASN A 272 -24.87 -0.52 2.58
N PRO A 273 -25.36 -1.58 3.26
CA PRO A 273 -24.71 -2.89 3.27
C PRO A 273 -24.80 -3.65 1.95
N ALA A 274 -25.53 -3.13 0.95
CA ALA A 274 -25.64 -3.72 -0.37
C ALA A 274 -24.48 -3.32 -1.31
N VAL A 275 -23.61 -2.39 -0.90
CA VAL A 275 -22.51 -1.89 -1.74
C VAL A 275 -21.19 -1.97 -1.00
N SER A 276 -20.24 -2.72 -1.56
CA SER A 276 -18.87 -2.86 -1.03
C SER A 276 -17.84 -2.27 -1.97
N VAL A 277 -16.75 -1.77 -1.41
CA VAL A 277 -15.61 -1.27 -2.19
C VAL A 277 -14.92 -2.38 -2.98
N ALA A 278 -14.99 -3.63 -2.54
CA ALA A 278 -14.30 -4.75 -3.18
C ALA A 278 -15.22 -5.62 -4.03
N GLN A 279 -16.49 -5.79 -3.63
CA GLN A 279 -17.40 -6.67 -4.35
C GLN A 279 -17.93 -6.00 -5.63
N ILE A 280 -17.24 -6.22 -6.74
CA ILE A 280 -17.57 -5.63 -8.03
C ILE A 280 -18.82 -6.30 -8.61
N THR A 281 -19.85 -5.50 -8.88
CA THR A 281 -21.14 -5.96 -9.43
C THR A 281 -21.32 -5.64 -10.91
N SER A 282 -20.53 -4.70 -11.45
CA SER A 282 -20.55 -4.29 -12.86
C SER A 282 -19.26 -3.58 -13.23
N ASP A 283 -19.03 -3.36 -14.53
CA ASP A 283 -17.94 -2.52 -15.03
C ASP A 283 -18.12 -1.03 -14.68
N GLN A 284 -19.33 -0.62 -14.28
CA GLN A 284 -19.63 0.74 -13.82
C GLN A 284 -19.27 0.99 -12.36
N HIS A 285 -18.94 -0.06 -11.61
CA HIS A 285 -18.48 0.05 -10.23
C HIS A 285 -17.20 0.90 -10.15
N ASP A 286 -17.11 1.81 -9.18
CA ASP A 286 -15.97 2.74 -9.07
C ASP A 286 -14.63 2.01 -8.98
N SER A 287 -14.52 0.99 -8.12
CA SER A 287 -13.35 0.13 -8.04
C SER A 287 -13.04 -0.59 -9.36
N ALA A 288 -14.04 -1.01 -10.13
CA ALA A 288 -13.82 -1.62 -11.45
C ALA A 288 -13.22 -0.62 -12.44
N LYS A 289 -13.76 0.60 -12.51
CA LYS A 289 -13.23 1.69 -13.33
C LYS A 289 -11.79 2.03 -12.97
N ILE A 290 -11.51 2.14 -11.67
CA ILE A 290 -10.16 2.43 -11.15
C ILE A 290 -9.20 1.30 -11.50
N ILE A 291 -9.56 0.04 -11.23
CA ILE A 291 -8.70 -1.11 -11.53
C ILE A 291 -8.37 -1.15 -13.02
N ARG A 292 -9.38 -1.09 -13.91
CA ARG A 292 -9.15 -1.17 -15.36
C ARG A 292 -8.28 -0.03 -15.87
N SER A 293 -8.63 1.21 -15.50
CA SER A 293 -7.90 2.40 -15.93
C SER A 293 -6.44 2.36 -15.45
N PHE A 294 -6.23 2.09 -14.16
CA PHE A 294 -4.90 2.04 -13.56
C PHE A 294 -4.04 0.92 -14.17
N LEU A 295 -4.58 -0.29 -14.32
CA LEU A 295 -3.86 -1.43 -14.89
C LEU A 295 -3.48 -1.20 -16.37
N ASN A 296 -4.37 -0.56 -17.13
CA ASN A 296 -4.15 -0.23 -18.54
C ASN A 296 -3.30 1.05 -18.74
N GLY A 297 -2.95 1.76 -17.65
CA GLY A 297 -2.05 2.90 -17.70
C GLY A 297 -2.70 4.17 -18.23
N THR A 298 -4.03 4.25 -18.17
CA THR A 298 -4.80 5.43 -18.56
C THR A 298 -5.10 6.30 -17.32
N SER A 299 -5.63 7.51 -17.51
CA SER A 299 -5.80 8.49 -16.42
C SER A 299 -7.23 8.63 -15.90
N GLU A 300 -8.20 7.86 -16.40
CA GLU A 300 -9.61 7.98 -16.01
C GLU A 300 -9.83 7.71 -14.52
N TRP A 301 -9.01 6.86 -13.89
CA TRP A 301 -9.05 6.63 -12.43
C TRP A 301 -8.93 7.92 -11.61
N GLN A 302 -8.28 8.95 -12.15
CA GLN A 302 -8.13 10.27 -11.50
C GLN A 302 -9.45 11.06 -11.44
N SER A 303 -10.52 10.57 -12.06
CA SER A 303 -11.84 11.19 -12.06
C SER A 303 -12.91 10.38 -11.31
N VAL A 304 -12.61 9.15 -10.89
CA VAL A 304 -13.57 8.25 -10.24
C VAL A 304 -13.65 8.48 -8.73
N GLY A 305 -14.83 8.72 -8.17
CA GLY A 305 -15.00 9.07 -6.76
C GLY A 305 -14.45 10.47 -6.41
N GLN A 306 -14.26 10.77 -5.12
CA GLN A 306 -13.66 12.04 -4.68
C GLN A 306 -12.13 11.96 -4.61
N SER A 307 -11.46 13.12 -4.70
CA SER A 307 -10.04 13.28 -4.37
C SER A 307 -9.86 13.59 -2.87
N PRO A 308 -8.66 13.41 -2.30
CA PRO A 308 -8.39 13.77 -0.90
C PRO A 308 -8.69 15.23 -0.57
N ALA A 309 -8.34 16.15 -1.47
CA ALA A 309 -8.62 17.59 -1.31
C ALA A 309 -10.12 17.93 -1.36
N GLY A 310 -10.94 17.10 -2.00
CA GLY A 310 -12.39 17.26 -2.07
C GLY A 310 -13.16 16.49 -0.98
N ASN A 311 -12.47 15.69 -0.16
CA ASN A 311 -13.09 14.91 0.90
C ASN A 311 -13.19 15.74 2.20
N ASP A 312 -14.28 15.55 2.95
CA ASP A 312 -14.57 16.31 4.18
C ASP A 312 -13.49 16.17 5.27
N PHE A 313 -12.71 15.08 5.26
CA PHE A 313 -11.70 14.78 6.27
C PHE A 313 -10.29 14.84 5.71
N LEU A 314 -9.99 14.16 4.60
CA LEU A 314 -8.61 14.08 4.07
C LEU A 314 -8.05 15.44 3.62
N LYS A 315 -8.90 16.45 3.40
CA LYS A 315 -8.47 17.80 3.05
C LYS A 315 -7.72 18.53 4.17
N ASP A 316 -7.97 18.20 5.43
CA ASP A 316 -7.43 18.92 6.60
C ASP A 316 -7.08 18.04 7.81
N ARG A 317 -7.38 16.74 7.77
CA ARG A 317 -7.06 15.76 8.82
C ARG A 317 -6.00 14.77 8.35
N GLY A 318 -5.25 14.25 9.31
CA GLY A 318 -4.34 13.13 9.16
C GLY A 318 -4.40 12.22 10.38
N GLY A 319 -3.43 11.32 10.49
CA GLY A 319 -3.27 10.42 11.64
C GLY A 319 -1.82 10.31 12.10
N VAL A 320 -1.64 9.91 13.36
CA VAL A 320 -0.33 9.66 13.96
C VAL A 320 -0.32 8.37 14.77
N ALA A 321 0.83 7.69 14.72
CA ALA A 321 1.25 6.70 15.71
C ALA A 321 2.69 7.01 16.15
N LEU A 322 2.97 7.00 17.44
CA LEU A 322 4.22 7.52 18.00
C LEU A 322 4.77 6.53 19.02
N GLN A 323 6.03 6.16 18.88
CA GLN A 323 6.81 5.47 19.91
C GLN A 323 7.94 6.37 20.36
N PHE A 324 8.15 6.45 21.67
CA PHE A 324 9.23 7.23 22.26
C PHE A 324 10.39 6.31 22.62
N ARG A 325 11.61 6.75 22.34
CA ARG A 325 12.84 6.01 22.66
C ARG A 325 13.85 6.90 23.35
N ASP A 326 14.63 6.35 24.27
CA ASP A 326 15.71 7.07 24.91
C ASP A 326 16.98 7.11 24.04
N ARG A 327 18.01 7.79 24.54
CA ARG A 327 19.33 7.89 23.89
C ARG A 327 20.06 6.56 23.68
N THR A 328 19.58 5.47 24.28
CA THR A 328 20.12 4.10 24.12
C THR A 328 19.23 3.23 23.22
N ASP A 329 18.30 3.85 22.49
CA ASP A 329 17.32 3.20 21.61
C ASP A 329 16.37 2.25 22.34
N GLN A 330 16.16 2.45 23.66
CA GLN A 330 15.19 1.70 24.44
C GLN A 330 13.83 2.39 24.44
N ILE A 331 12.76 1.60 24.37
CA ILE A 331 11.38 2.11 24.37
C ILE A 331 11.06 2.75 25.72
N ILE A 332 10.53 3.97 25.66
CA ILE A 332 10.03 4.68 26.83
C ILE A 332 8.56 4.35 27.03
N SER A 333 8.22 3.84 28.21
CA SER A 333 6.82 3.65 28.60
C SER A 333 6.12 5.00 28.80
N ILE A 334 4.95 5.17 28.18
CA ILE A 334 4.14 6.39 28.25
C ILE A 334 2.85 6.17 29.05
N ASP A 335 2.55 7.12 29.93
CA ASP A 335 1.34 7.16 30.76
C ASP A 335 0.19 7.90 30.07
N SER A 336 0.52 9.00 29.40
CA SER A 336 -0.45 9.85 28.71
C SER A 336 0.23 10.54 27.53
N ALA A 337 -0.56 10.90 26.52
CA ALA A 337 -0.08 11.68 25.39
C ALA A 337 -1.20 12.55 24.85
N SER A 338 -0.85 13.73 24.34
CA SER A 338 -1.78 14.68 23.74
C SER A 338 -1.16 15.36 22.54
N ALA A 339 -2.01 15.85 21.64
CA ALA A 339 -1.59 16.61 20.47
C ALA A 339 -2.39 17.93 20.37
N THR A 340 -1.70 19.00 20.00
CA THR A 340 -2.34 20.32 19.78
C THR A 340 -3.45 20.21 18.74
N GLY A 341 -4.65 20.68 19.08
CA GLY A 341 -5.82 20.63 18.19
C GLY A 341 -6.47 19.25 18.02
N ALA A 342 -5.98 18.20 18.69
CA ALA A 342 -6.59 16.87 18.70
C ALA A 342 -6.92 16.33 20.10
N GLY A 343 -6.37 16.93 21.17
CA GLY A 343 -6.60 16.49 22.55
C GLY A 343 -5.79 15.25 22.89
N MET A 344 -6.35 14.36 23.72
CA MET A 344 -5.67 13.14 24.18
C MET A 344 -5.50 12.13 23.04
N LEU A 345 -4.30 11.54 22.96
CA LEU A 345 -4.02 10.38 22.13
C LEU A 345 -4.36 9.11 22.92
N LYS A 346 -4.80 8.08 22.20
CA LYS A 346 -4.95 6.73 22.77
C LYS A 346 -3.57 6.09 22.89
N ILE A 347 -3.39 5.18 23.85
CA ILE A 347 -2.11 4.51 24.10
C ILE A 347 -2.32 3.00 24.08
N ARG A 348 -1.51 2.29 23.29
CA ARG A 348 -1.45 0.82 23.29
C ARG A 348 -0.19 0.34 24.01
N ASN A 349 -0.37 -0.62 24.92
CA ASN A 349 0.70 -1.29 25.66
C ASN A 349 1.67 -0.36 26.41
N ARG A 350 1.24 0.88 26.73
CA ARG A 350 2.12 1.94 27.25
C ARG A 350 3.30 2.26 26.33
N GLU A 351 3.26 1.90 25.05
CA GLU A 351 4.38 2.10 24.12
C GLU A 351 4.03 3.02 22.95
N ILE A 352 2.84 2.84 22.36
CA ILE A 352 2.46 3.52 21.13
C ILE A 352 1.27 4.44 21.39
N ALA A 353 1.51 5.76 21.30
CA ALA A 353 0.46 6.77 21.32
C ALA A 353 -0.08 7.00 19.91
N TRP A 354 -1.40 7.08 19.74
CA TRP A 354 -1.99 7.22 18.42
C TRP A 354 -3.30 8.01 18.42
N ASN A 355 -3.60 8.60 17.27
CA ASN A 355 -4.90 9.17 16.93
C ASN A 355 -5.00 9.26 15.41
N GLU A 356 -6.08 8.72 14.84
CA GLU A 356 -6.30 8.71 13.39
C GLU A 356 -6.95 9.99 12.86
N ASN A 357 -7.34 10.90 13.76
CA ASN A 357 -8.06 12.11 13.43
C ASN A 357 -7.39 13.32 14.11
N VAL A 358 -6.22 13.73 13.60
CA VAL A 358 -5.48 14.91 14.05
C VAL A 358 -5.48 16.00 12.96
N PRO A 359 -5.25 17.29 13.30
CA PRO A 359 -5.02 18.33 12.29
C PRO A 359 -3.84 17.97 11.38
N GLY A 360 -4.05 18.01 10.07
CA GLY A 360 -3.04 17.77 9.04
C GLY A 360 -2.22 19.03 8.71
N GLN A 361 -1.85 19.81 9.73
CA GLN A 361 -1.09 21.05 9.60
C GLN A 361 0.22 20.93 10.39
N PRO A 362 1.35 20.67 9.72
CA PRO A 362 2.63 20.50 10.41
C PRO A 362 3.22 21.86 10.87
N PRO A 363 3.92 21.91 12.03
CA PRO A 363 4.16 20.79 12.93
C PRO A 363 2.95 20.50 13.84
N LEU A 364 2.63 19.21 14.00
CA LEU A 364 1.73 18.74 15.05
C LEU A 364 2.53 18.57 16.34
N ARG A 365 2.30 19.44 17.32
CA ARG A 365 3.00 19.37 18.61
C ARG A 365 2.39 18.31 19.51
N ILE A 366 3.24 17.41 19.99
CA ILE A 366 2.93 16.30 20.89
C ILE A 366 3.48 16.60 22.28
N SER A 367 2.71 16.25 23.31
CA SER A 367 3.15 16.22 24.70
C SER A 367 2.80 14.87 25.31
N ALA A 368 3.81 14.07 25.67
CA ALA A 368 3.67 12.77 26.31
C ALA A 368 4.28 12.78 27.71
N THR A 369 3.73 11.99 28.63
CA THR A 369 4.22 11.87 30.00
C THR A 369 4.73 10.46 30.27
N SER A 370 5.87 10.34 30.95
CA SER A 370 6.42 9.10 31.48
C SER A 370 6.85 9.34 32.92
N GLY A 371 6.07 8.86 33.88
CA GLY A 371 6.19 9.22 35.29
C GLY A 371 6.05 10.74 35.48
N SER A 372 7.06 11.36 36.06
CA SER A 372 7.14 12.83 36.25
C SER A 372 7.74 13.58 35.06
N THR A 373 8.19 12.88 34.02
CA THR A 373 8.86 13.49 32.86
C THR A 373 7.85 13.80 31.76
N THR A 374 7.92 15.02 31.23
CA THR A 374 7.18 15.42 30.03
C THR A 374 8.12 15.45 28.83
N ILE A 375 7.71 14.79 27.75
CA ILE A 375 8.39 14.72 26.46
C ILE A 375 7.56 15.52 25.46
N THR A 376 8.19 16.45 24.75
CA THR A 376 7.54 17.20 23.66
C THR A 376 8.22 16.94 22.33
N ALA A 377 7.43 16.80 21.27
CA ALA A 377 7.95 16.60 19.92
C ALA A 377 7.08 17.31 18.88
N ASP A 378 7.70 17.81 17.82
CA ASP A 378 7.03 18.41 16.67
C ASP A 378 7.04 17.41 15.52
N ILE A 379 5.85 16.98 15.09
CA ILE A 379 5.70 15.90 14.12
C ILE A 379 5.19 16.44 12.77
N PRO A 380 5.83 16.11 11.64
CA PRO A 380 5.47 16.64 10.32
C PRO A 380 4.32 15.83 9.68
N VAL A 381 3.12 15.85 10.26
CA VAL A 381 1.94 15.21 9.66
C VAL A 381 1.20 16.18 8.76
N ALA A 382 1.09 15.83 7.49
CA ALA A 382 0.33 16.58 6.50
C ALA A 382 -1.12 16.06 6.38
N SER A 383 -1.98 16.88 5.78
CA SER A 383 -3.37 16.52 5.48
C SER A 383 -3.44 15.31 4.54
N GLY A 384 -4.40 14.44 4.81
CA GLY A 384 -4.62 13.20 4.07
C GLY A 384 -3.70 12.05 4.47
N GLN A 385 -2.65 12.31 5.26
CA GLN A 385 -1.65 11.30 5.61
C GLN A 385 -1.84 10.78 7.03
N THR A 386 -1.69 9.48 7.20
CA THR A 386 -1.33 8.90 8.50
C THR A 386 0.13 8.47 8.45
N LYS A 387 0.89 8.73 9.52
CA LYS A 387 2.29 8.31 9.63
C LYS A 387 2.61 7.78 11.02
N ALA A 388 3.51 6.80 11.07
CA ALA A 388 4.14 6.34 12.30
C ALA A 388 5.50 7.03 12.48
N PHE A 389 5.86 7.36 13.73
CA PHE A 389 7.16 7.98 14.04
C PHE A 389 7.79 7.35 15.28
N ILE A 390 9.11 7.19 15.21
CA ILE A 390 9.96 6.99 16.38
C ILE A 390 10.47 8.36 16.81
N VAL A 391 10.21 8.74 18.05
CA VAL A 391 10.64 10.00 18.66
C VAL A 391 11.74 9.70 19.66
N THR A 392 12.96 10.17 19.40
CA THR A 392 14.09 10.01 20.31
C THR A 392 14.12 11.14 21.35
N THR A 393 14.31 10.79 22.62
CA THR A 393 14.45 11.74 23.73
C THR A 393 15.91 11.80 24.15
N GLY A 394 16.65 12.72 23.54
CA GLY A 394 18.10 12.81 23.67
C GLY A 394 18.84 11.86 22.73
N GLY A 395 20.10 12.18 22.46
CA GLY A 395 20.91 11.49 21.44
C GLY A 395 20.49 11.82 20.00
N PRO A 396 21.15 11.20 19.00
CA PRO A 396 20.87 11.43 17.59
C PRO A 396 19.51 10.88 17.17
N GLY A 397 18.70 11.70 16.48
CA GLY A 397 17.44 11.29 15.87
C GLY A 397 17.59 11.23 14.35
N VAL A 398 17.47 10.03 13.76
CA VAL A 398 17.51 9.85 12.30
C VAL A 398 16.10 10.05 11.73
N GLY A 399 15.91 11.09 10.92
CA GLY A 399 14.64 11.41 10.27
C GLY A 399 14.52 10.89 8.83
N ALA A 400 15.63 10.87 8.09
CA ALA A 400 15.66 10.33 6.73
C ALA A 400 17.08 9.89 6.32
N VAL A 401 17.15 8.91 5.44
CA VAL A 401 18.38 8.49 4.74
C VAL A 401 18.07 8.51 3.24
N ILE A 402 18.78 9.35 2.50
CA ILE A 402 18.55 9.53 1.06
C ILE A 402 19.87 9.45 0.28
N PRO A 403 19.88 9.04 -0.99
CA PRO A 403 21.04 9.24 -1.85
C PRO A 403 21.40 10.72 -1.93
N ASN A 404 22.68 11.06 -1.74
CA ASN A 404 23.12 12.45 -1.51
C ASN A 404 22.83 13.39 -2.71
N PHE A 405 22.66 12.86 -3.92
CA PHE A 405 22.54 13.66 -5.14
C PHE A 405 21.12 13.81 -5.68
N ALA A 406 20.15 13.02 -5.23
CA ALA A 406 18.75 13.12 -5.67
C ALA A 406 17.82 12.37 -4.73
N ASP A 407 16.59 12.88 -4.57
CA ASP A 407 15.49 12.08 -4.05
C ASP A 407 15.04 11.11 -5.15
N VAL A 408 15.50 9.86 -5.06
CA VAL A 408 15.18 8.80 -6.02
C VAL A 408 13.98 8.00 -5.54
N PHE A 409 13.13 7.62 -6.48
CA PHE A 409 12.02 6.72 -6.26
C PHE A 409 12.18 5.47 -7.15
N PRO A 410 12.18 4.25 -6.59
CA PRO A 410 12.20 3.95 -5.15
C PRO A 410 13.51 4.38 -4.47
N ARG A 411 13.45 4.52 -3.14
CA ARG A 411 14.60 4.76 -2.26
C ARG A 411 15.48 3.52 -2.26
N ALA A 412 16.50 3.56 -3.10
CA ALA A 412 17.56 2.56 -3.14
C ALA A 412 18.92 3.27 -3.16
N VAL A 413 19.91 2.60 -2.58
CA VAL A 413 21.28 3.11 -2.50
C VAL A 413 22.21 2.08 -3.12
N ALA A 414 23.08 2.52 -4.03
CA ALA A 414 24.08 1.66 -4.63
C ALA A 414 25.31 1.52 -3.70
N PRO A 415 25.95 0.35 -3.62
CA PRO A 415 27.26 0.23 -2.98
C PRO A 415 28.26 1.23 -3.59
N GLY A 416 29.13 1.80 -2.76
CA GLY A 416 30.12 2.80 -3.16
C GLY A 416 29.56 4.23 -3.35
N SER A 417 28.23 4.40 -3.27
CA SER A 417 27.59 5.71 -3.43
C SER A 417 27.55 6.53 -2.13
N PHE A 418 27.28 7.83 -2.26
CA PHE A 418 27.04 8.70 -1.13
C PHE A 418 25.57 8.68 -0.69
N ILE A 419 25.37 8.65 0.63
CA ILE A 419 24.09 8.95 1.27
C ILE A 419 24.17 10.23 2.10
N SER A 420 23.02 10.87 2.26
CA SER A 420 22.77 11.94 3.21
C SER A 420 21.78 11.45 4.26
N ILE A 421 22.16 11.60 5.52
CA ILE A 421 21.36 11.27 6.69
C ILE A 421 20.91 12.60 7.29
N TYR A 422 19.60 12.82 7.35
CA TYR A 422 19.00 14.02 7.94
C TYR A 422 18.35 13.70 9.27
N GLY A 423 18.38 14.67 10.18
CA GLY A 423 17.92 14.42 11.54
C GLY A 423 18.23 15.57 12.49
N SER A 424 18.39 15.23 13.76
CA SER A 424 18.76 16.16 14.82
C SER A 424 19.82 15.53 15.73
N SER A 425 20.65 16.35 16.36
CA SER A 425 21.73 15.89 17.25
C SER A 425 22.66 14.87 16.59
N LEU A 426 22.85 14.96 15.27
CA LEU A 426 23.61 13.96 14.50
C LEU A 426 25.13 14.07 14.70
N ALA A 427 25.64 15.24 15.08
CA ALA A 427 27.05 15.49 15.37
C ALA A 427 27.20 16.61 16.41
N THR A 428 28.31 16.62 17.16
CA THR A 428 28.58 17.67 18.17
C THR A 428 29.19 18.94 17.58
N SER A 429 29.73 18.87 16.37
CA SER A 429 30.30 20.01 15.66
C SER A 429 30.25 19.78 14.15
N THR A 430 30.02 20.84 13.38
CA THR A 430 30.12 20.76 11.91
C THR A 430 31.56 20.55 11.47
N ALA A 431 31.81 19.55 10.63
CA ALA A 431 33.14 19.24 10.11
C ALA A 431 33.07 18.63 8.71
N THR A 432 34.11 18.88 7.91
CA THR A 432 34.31 18.27 6.58
C THR A 432 35.63 17.52 6.59
N ALA A 433 35.68 16.33 6.00
CA ALA A 433 36.92 15.56 5.89
C ALA A 433 37.95 16.29 5.01
N GLY A 434 39.22 16.26 5.41
CA GLY A 434 40.31 16.94 4.69
C GLY A 434 40.73 16.29 3.37
N GLY A 435 40.27 15.07 3.10
CA GLY A 435 40.62 14.31 1.89
C GLY A 435 40.34 12.81 2.04
N LEU A 436 40.64 12.05 1.00
CA LEU A 436 40.58 10.58 1.05
C LEU A 436 41.84 10.00 1.74
N PRO A 437 41.72 8.85 2.44
CA PRO A 437 40.47 8.17 2.78
C PRO A 437 39.67 8.95 3.83
N TYR A 438 38.35 8.99 3.67
CA TYR A 438 37.48 9.68 4.63
C TYR A 438 37.49 8.96 5.99
N PRO A 439 37.46 9.70 7.11
CA PRO A 439 37.46 9.12 8.45
C PRO A 439 36.10 8.46 8.75
N VAL A 440 36.11 7.45 9.63
CA VAL A 440 34.88 6.80 10.14
C VAL A 440 34.30 7.48 11.39
N SER A 441 35.01 8.48 11.91
CA SER A 441 34.59 9.35 13.01
C SER A 441 34.93 10.79 12.64
N LEU A 442 33.93 11.67 12.66
CA LEU A 442 34.08 13.08 12.26
C LEU A 442 33.11 13.93 13.07
N GLY A 443 33.58 15.08 13.59
CA GLY A 443 32.73 16.03 14.32
C GLY A 443 31.94 15.45 15.52
N GLY A 444 32.44 14.37 16.14
CA GLY A 444 31.79 13.66 17.23
C GLY A 444 30.70 12.67 16.81
N ALA A 445 30.56 12.40 15.51
CA ALA A 445 29.65 11.42 14.94
C ALA A 445 30.38 10.18 14.43
N GLU A 446 29.74 9.02 14.59
CA GLU A 446 30.10 7.75 13.95
C GLU A 446 28.81 7.19 13.31
N VAL A 447 28.91 6.73 12.06
CA VAL A 447 27.81 6.01 11.39
C VAL A 447 28.23 4.57 11.16
N ARG A 448 27.33 3.63 11.46
CA ARG A 448 27.52 2.21 11.23
C ARG A 448 26.46 1.65 10.30
N MET A 449 26.86 0.71 9.45
CA MET A 449 25.98 -0.11 8.64
C MET A 449 26.25 -1.59 8.94
N ASN A 450 25.25 -2.32 9.41
CA ASN A 450 25.40 -3.68 9.94
C ASN A 450 26.56 -3.76 10.96
N ASP A 451 26.55 -2.83 11.90
CA ASP A 451 27.55 -2.65 12.97
C ASP A 451 28.99 -2.29 12.54
N GLN A 452 29.24 -2.12 11.23
CA GLN A 452 30.53 -1.67 10.70
C GLN A 452 30.57 -0.15 10.49
N PRO A 453 31.56 0.58 11.06
CA PRO A 453 31.73 2.00 10.81
C PRO A 453 31.96 2.31 9.31
N ILE A 454 31.35 3.38 8.82
CA ILE A 454 31.46 3.80 7.41
C ILE A 454 32.12 5.18 7.28
N ALA A 455 32.68 5.43 6.08
CA ALA A 455 33.40 6.66 5.77
C ALA A 455 32.48 7.89 5.78
N LEU A 456 32.90 8.97 6.45
CA LEU A 456 32.16 10.23 6.62
C LEU A 456 32.86 11.37 5.89
N GLN A 457 32.17 12.01 4.95
CA GLN A 457 32.69 13.15 4.18
C GLN A 457 32.33 14.49 4.82
N TYR A 458 31.14 14.60 5.39
CA TYR A 458 30.62 15.80 6.02
C TYR A 458 29.69 15.44 7.17
N VAL A 459 29.73 16.23 8.24
CA VAL A 459 28.83 16.10 9.39
C VAL A 459 28.40 17.48 9.90
N SER A 460 27.19 17.56 10.43
CA SER A 460 26.64 18.68 11.20
C SER A 460 25.59 18.15 12.18
N ASP A 461 25.01 19.03 13.00
CA ASP A 461 23.90 18.68 13.89
C ASP A 461 22.68 18.08 13.15
N GLN A 462 22.46 18.48 11.89
CA GLN A 462 21.25 18.15 11.13
C GLN A 462 21.50 17.27 9.90
N GLN A 463 22.75 17.04 9.52
CA GLN A 463 23.10 16.28 8.33
C GLN A 463 24.43 15.53 8.45
N ILE A 464 24.48 14.28 7.98
CA ILE A 464 25.72 13.54 7.74
C ILE A 464 25.76 13.07 6.29
N ASN A 465 26.87 13.28 5.59
CA ASN A 465 27.16 12.66 4.30
C ASN A 465 28.17 11.52 4.50
N ALA A 466 27.78 10.31 4.10
CA ALA A 466 28.59 9.12 4.27
C ALA A 466 28.68 8.30 2.97
N VAL A 467 29.71 7.45 2.86
CA VAL A 467 29.91 6.55 1.73
C VAL A 467 29.46 5.15 2.10
N VAL A 468 28.60 4.55 1.29
CA VAL A 468 28.13 3.17 1.48
C VAL A 468 29.24 2.19 1.08
N PRO A 469 29.60 1.22 1.93
CA PRO A 469 30.58 0.19 1.59
C PRO A 469 30.14 -0.69 0.39
N ASP A 470 31.10 -1.10 -0.43
CA ASP A 470 30.87 -1.93 -1.62
C ASP A 470 30.32 -3.34 -1.30
N SER A 471 30.54 -3.83 -0.08
CA SER A 471 30.18 -5.18 0.35
C SER A 471 28.73 -5.34 0.81
N LEU A 472 27.95 -4.25 0.85
CA LEU A 472 26.58 -4.29 1.38
C LEU A 472 25.55 -4.58 0.29
N THR A 473 24.60 -5.46 0.61
CA THR A 473 23.48 -5.79 -0.27
C THR A 473 22.21 -5.97 0.55
N GLY A 474 21.05 -5.64 -0.03
CA GLY A 474 19.75 -5.81 0.62
C GLY A 474 19.44 -4.72 1.66
N LEU A 475 18.59 -5.06 2.63
CA LEU A 475 18.25 -4.15 3.72
C LEU A 475 19.39 -4.10 4.74
N VAL A 476 19.79 -2.89 5.13
CA VAL A 476 20.92 -2.65 6.02
C VAL A 476 20.43 -1.92 7.27
N LYS A 477 20.92 -2.34 8.43
CA LYS A 477 20.71 -1.59 9.68
C LYS A 477 21.70 -0.43 9.74
N LEU A 478 21.18 0.80 9.71
CA LEU A 478 21.96 2.00 9.94
C LEU A 478 21.88 2.43 11.40
N GLN A 479 23.01 2.79 12.00
CA GLN A 479 23.08 3.37 13.34
C GLN A 479 23.94 4.64 13.30
N VAL A 480 23.47 5.71 13.94
CA VAL A 480 24.25 6.91 14.22
C VAL A 480 24.59 6.92 15.70
N ARG A 481 25.84 7.23 16.04
CA ARG A 481 26.31 7.40 17.41
C ARG A 481 26.98 8.75 17.57
N THR A 482 26.74 9.36 18.72
CA THR A 482 27.40 10.59 19.14
C THR A 482 27.83 10.48 20.60
N ALA A 483 28.55 11.48 21.10
CA ALA A 483 28.82 11.57 22.54
C ALA A 483 27.53 11.65 23.40
N ASN A 484 26.39 12.00 22.80
CA ASN A 484 25.09 12.15 23.47
C ASN A 484 24.22 10.87 23.45
N GLY A 485 24.65 9.82 22.75
CA GLY A 485 23.88 8.59 22.52
C GLY A 485 24.39 7.83 21.31
#